data_AF-A0A388P6R0-F1
#
_entry.id   AF-A0A388P6R0-F1
#
_cell.length_a   1.000
_cell.length_b   1.000
_cell.length_c   1.000
_cell.angle_alpha   90.00
_cell.angle_beta   90.00
_cell.angle_gamma   90.00
#
_symmetry.space_group_name_H-M   'P 1'
#
loop_
_entity.id
_entity.type
_entity.pdbx_description
1 polymer ?
#
loop_
_entity_poly.entity_id
_entity_poly.type
_entity_poly.pdbx_seq_one_letter_code
_entity_poly.pdbx_strand_id
1 'polypeptide(L)'
;MEGAYHGDTFGTMAVGERSEFHRRFNPWLFAAQTFPAPVHSECAGKVGLSDASASLAALKVILERDAATTACLILEPRVQGAAGMVQQPAGFVKAVAALCRQYDVHLILDEVFTGFGRVGALTAAETEGVVRISSASRKASPPATCHWPPR
;
A
#
# COMPACT_ATOMS: atom_id res chain seq x y z
N MET A 1 1.35 -1.14 4.48
CA MET A 1 1.84 -2.53 4.63
C MET A 1 2.99 -2.49 5.62
N GLU A 2 3.12 -3.45 6.52
CA GLU A 2 4.23 -3.49 7.50
C GLU A 2 5.59 -3.52 6.78
N GLY A 3 6.58 -2.81 7.34
CA GLY A 3 7.92 -2.66 6.76
C GLY A 3 8.01 -1.69 5.57
N ALA A 4 6.92 -1.01 5.18
CA ALA A 4 6.93 -0.14 4.00
C ALA A 4 7.77 1.13 4.20
N TYR A 5 8.37 1.63 3.12
CA TYR A 5 9.11 2.88 3.12
C TYR A 5 8.66 3.77 1.96
N HIS A 6 8.17 4.97 2.30
CA HIS A 6 7.63 5.94 1.34
C HIS A 6 8.40 7.27 1.31
N GLY A 7 9.52 7.35 2.04
CA GLY A 7 10.36 8.55 2.15
C GLY A 7 10.33 9.25 3.51
N ASP A 8 11.18 10.26 3.69
CA ASP A 8 11.46 10.91 4.98
C ASP A 8 10.77 12.26 5.20
N THR A 9 9.72 12.58 4.42
CA THR A 9 8.87 13.74 4.73
C THR A 9 7.83 13.38 5.80
N PHE A 10 7.27 14.36 6.52
CA PHE A 10 6.29 14.10 7.59
C PHE A 10 5.10 13.24 7.12
N GLY A 11 4.58 13.50 5.91
CA GLY A 11 3.47 12.71 5.38
C GLY A 11 3.86 11.27 5.05
N THR A 12 5.03 11.08 4.42
CA THR A 12 5.52 9.77 3.99
C THR A 12 5.99 8.91 5.16
N MET A 13 6.62 9.50 6.18
CA MET A 13 6.97 8.81 7.43
C MET A 13 5.72 8.34 8.18
N ALA A 14 4.61 9.09 8.13
CA ALA A 14 3.40 8.74 8.84
C ALA A 14 2.71 7.48 8.28
N VAL A 15 2.86 7.23 6.97
CA VAL A 15 2.29 6.09 6.22
C VAL A 15 3.28 4.95 5.96
N GLY A 16 4.56 5.15 6.30
CA GLY A 16 5.60 4.11 6.29
C GLY A 16 5.76 3.41 7.64
N GLU A 17 6.74 2.52 7.72
CA GLU A 17 7.10 1.78 8.93
C GLU A 17 7.62 2.71 10.03
N ARG A 18 7.13 2.50 11.27
CA ARG A 18 7.59 3.26 12.44
C ARG A 18 8.89 2.67 12.97
N SER A 19 9.99 3.05 12.34
CA SER A 19 11.34 2.60 12.70
C SER A 19 11.99 3.46 13.81
N GLU A 20 13.09 2.97 14.39
CA GLU A 20 13.92 3.74 15.32
C GLU A 20 14.46 5.05 14.71
N PHE A 21 14.66 5.10 13.38
CA PHE A 21 15.10 6.30 12.67
C PHE A 21 14.06 7.41 12.73
N HIS A 22 12.77 7.05 12.69
CA HIS A 22 11.66 8.02 12.70
C HIS A 22 11.07 8.24 14.10
N ARG A 23 11.53 7.50 15.11
CA ARG A 23 10.98 7.52 16.48
C ARG A 23 10.88 8.93 17.07
N ARG A 24 11.86 9.79 16.79
CA ARG A 24 11.87 11.18 17.25
C ARG A 24 10.71 12.00 16.71
N PHE A 25 10.17 11.63 15.54
CA PHE A 25 9.09 12.35 14.87
C PHE A 25 7.70 11.85 15.21
N ASN A 26 7.58 10.66 15.84
CA ASN A 26 6.30 10.01 16.14
C ASN A 26 5.21 10.92 16.72
N PRO A 27 5.50 11.86 17.65
CA PRO A 27 4.47 12.77 18.19
C PRO A 27 3.79 13.68 17.15
N TRP A 28 4.41 13.91 16.00
CA TRP A 28 3.88 14.78 14.93
C TRP A 28 3.30 14.02 13.74
N LEU A 29 3.43 12.70 13.71
CA LEU A 29 2.98 11.88 12.60
C LEU A 29 1.54 11.44 12.85
N PHE A 30 0.65 11.65 11.88
CA PHE A 30 -0.74 11.18 11.96
C PHE A 30 -0.81 9.65 11.99
N ALA A 31 -1.91 9.12 12.50
CA ALA A 31 -2.15 7.68 12.53
C ALA A 31 -2.49 7.17 11.12
N ALA A 32 -1.81 6.10 10.70
CA ALA A 32 -2.13 5.35 9.50
C ALA A 32 -2.33 3.88 9.89
N GLN A 33 -3.28 3.21 9.22
CA GLN A 33 -3.47 1.78 9.43
C GLN A 33 -2.46 0.98 8.63
N THR A 34 -1.99 -0.13 9.19
CA THR A 34 -1.10 -1.08 8.54
C THR A 34 -1.73 -2.46 8.52
N PHE A 35 -1.24 -3.29 7.61
CA PHE A 35 -1.57 -4.71 7.52
C PHE A 35 -0.27 -5.47 7.23
N PRO A 36 -0.19 -6.76 7.60
CA PRO A 36 1.02 -7.55 7.41
C PRO A 36 1.49 -7.60 5.97
N ALA A 37 2.81 -7.56 5.77
CA ALA A 37 3.40 -7.88 4.48
C ALA A 37 3.20 -9.38 4.13
N PRO A 38 3.19 -9.76 2.84
CA PRO A 38 3.28 -11.16 2.45
C PRO A 38 4.53 -11.83 3.04
N VAL A 39 4.42 -13.13 3.31
CA VAL A 39 5.56 -13.92 3.78
C VAL A 39 6.30 -14.44 2.55
N HIS A 40 7.60 -14.17 2.48
CA HIS A 40 8.46 -14.69 1.43
C HIS A 40 9.79 -15.18 2.02
N SER A 41 10.27 -16.32 1.54
CA SER A 41 11.61 -16.82 1.82
C SER A 41 12.23 -17.39 0.57
N GLU A 42 13.49 -17.04 0.34
CA GLU A 42 14.26 -17.46 -0.82
C GLU A 42 15.71 -17.67 -0.42
N CYS A 43 16.30 -18.75 -0.92
CA CYS A 43 17.72 -19.04 -0.71
C CYS A 43 18.33 -19.51 -2.04
N ALA A 44 19.41 -18.84 -2.46
CA ALA A 44 20.11 -19.13 -3.71
C ALA A 44 19.18 -19.23 -4.94
N GLY A 45 18.22 -18.30 -5.06
CA GLY A 45 17.26 -18.26 -6.17
C GLY A 45 16.11 -19.27 -6.08
N LYS A 46 16.05 -20.07 -5.01
CA LYS A 46 14.96 -21.03 -4.78
C LYS A 46 13.99 -20.48 -3.75
N VAL A 47 12.75 -20.28 -4.18
CA VAL A 47 11.65 -19.86 -3.30
C VAL A 47 11.24 -21.04 -2.43
N GLY A 48 11.31 -20.85 -1.11
CA GLY A 48 10.86 -21.84 -0.12
C GLY A 48 9.42 -21.62 0.32
N LEU A 49 9.06 -20.36 0.59
CA LEU A 49 7.71 -19.95 1.01
C LEU A 49 7.37 -18.64 0.32
N SER A 50 6.15 -18.52 -0.21
CA SER A 50 5.62 -17.29 -0.78
C SER A 50 4.11 -17.32 -0.62
N ASP A 51 3.59 -16.56 0.34
CA ASP A 51 2.16 -16.54 0.67
C ASP A 51 1.70 -15.13 1.06
N ALA A 52 0.54 -14.74 0.53
CA ALA A 52 -0.10 -13.46 0.82
C ALA A 52 -1.48 -13.63 1.47
N SER A 53 -1.91 -14.85 1.80
CA SER A 53 -3.25 -15.14 2.30
C SER A 53 -3.58 -14.35 3.57
N ALA A 54 -2.67 -14.34 4.55
CA ALA A 54 -2.85 -13.59 5.79
C ALA A 54 -2.86 -12.06 5.54
N SER A 55 -1.99 -11.58 4.66
CA SER A 55 -1.90 -10.16 4.27
C SER A 55 -3.20 -9.67 3.63
N LEU A 56 -3.72 -10.41 2.65
CA LEU A 56 -4.98 -10.08 1.95
C LEU A 56 -6.20 -10.20 2.87
N ALA A 57 -6.23 -11.21 3.75
CA ALA A 57 -7.31 -11.35 4.73
C ALA A 57 -7.34 -10.15 5.71
N ALA A 58 -6.18 -9.74 6.23
CA ALA A 58 -6.08 -8.58 7.11
C ALA A 58 -6.49 -7.27 6.40
N LEU A 59 -6.02 -7.07 5.17
CA LEU A 59 -6.41 -5.90 4.36
C LEU A 59 -7.93 -5.87 4.14
N LYS A 60 -8.54 -7.02 3.81
CA LYS A 60 -10.00 -7.12 3.62
C LYS A 60 -10.75 -6.72 4.89
N VAL A 61 -10.33 -7.18 6.06
CA VAL A 61 -10.96 -6.81 7.35
C VAL A 61 -10.87 -5.30 7.60
N ILE A 62 -9.72 -4.67 7.32
CA ILE A 62 -9.56 -3.22 7.46
C ILE A 62 -10.50 -2.46 6.52
N LEU A 63 -10.56 -2.88 5.25
CA LEU A 63 -11.42 -2.23 4.25
C LEU A 63 -12.91 -2.44 4.57
N GLU A 64 -13.32 -3.62 5.01
CA GLU A 64 -14.70 -3.88 5.43
C GLU A 64 -15.13 -2.96 6.59
N ARG A 65 -14.22 -2.68 7.52
CA ARG A 65 -14.49 -1.85 8.68
C ARG A 65 -14.45 -0.34 8.37
N ASP A 66 -13.43 0.11 7.63
CA ASP A 66 -13.04 1.52 7.61
C ASP A 66 -13.01 2.16 6.22
N ALA A 67 -13.40 1.45 5.14
CA ALA A 67 -13.30 1.97 3.77
C ALA A 67 -13.96 3.34 3.58
N ALA A 68 -15.12 3.57 4.22
CA ALA A 68 -15.84 4.85 4.13
C ALA A 68 -15.03 6.06 4.62
N THR A 69 -14.00 5.83 5.44
CA THR A 69 -13.09 6.86 5.97
C THR A 69 -11.66 6.74 5.44
N THR A 70 -11.38 5.72 4.63
CA THR A 70 -10.04 5.44 4.11
C THR A 70 -9.88 6.11 2.75
N ALA A 71 -9.01 7.13 2.68
CA ALA A 71 -8.79 7.85 1.42
C ALA A 71 -8.02 7.02 0.39
N CYS A 72 -6.97 6.31 0.81
CA CYS A 72 -6.12 5.51 -0.06
C CYS A 72 -5.35 4.43 0.70
N LEU A 73 -4.86 3.46 -0.07
CA LEU A 73 -3.81 2.53 0.29
C LEU A 73 -2.55 2.88 -0.51
N ILE A 74 -1.39 2.89 0.15
CA ILE A 74 -0.07 3.10 -0.46
C ILE A 74 0.74 1.80 -0.30
N LEU A 75 1.40 1.37 -1.39
CA LEU A 75 2.12 0.10 -1.44
C LEU A 75 3.28 0.16 -2.43
N GLU A 76 4.46 -0.30 -1.99
CA GLU A 76 5.58 -0.64 -2.89
C GLU A 76 5.22 -1.95 -3.63
N PRO A 77 5.03 -1.97 -4.96
CA PRO A 77 4.59 -3.17 -5.66
C PRO A 77 5.75 -4.14 -5.90
N ARG A 78 5.46 -5.45 -5.94
CA ARG A 78 6.39 -6.57 -6.22
C ARG A 78 7.44 -6.81 -5.14
N VAL A 79 8.10 -5.77 -4.64
CA VAL A 79 9.18 -5.87 -3.66
C VAL A 79 9.19 -4.63 -2.77
N GLN A 80 9.27 -4.83 -1.46
CA GLN A 80 9.59 -3.75 -0.52
C GLN A 80 11.10 -3.63 -0.39
N GLY A 81 11.66 -2.54 -0.91
CA GLY A 81 13.12 -2.38 -1.01
C GLY A 81 13.76 -2.21 0.37
N ALA A 82 13.30 -1.22 1.12
CA ALA A 82 13.87 -0.86 2.43
C ALA A 82 13.58 -1.91 3.52
N ALA A 83 12.55 -2.74 3.36
CA ALA A 83 12.23 -3.85 4.25
C ALA A 83 13.21 -5.03 4.16
N GLY A 84 14.25 -4.93 3.32
CA GLY A 84 15.19 -6.02 3.08
C GLY A 84 14.82 -6.87 1.87
N MET A 85 14.34 -6.24 0.79
CA MET A 85 13.94 -6.91 -0.47
C MET A 85 12.84 -7.97 -0.27
N VAL A 86 11.81 -7.64 0.52
CA VAL A 86 10.67 -8.53 0.76
C VAL A 86 9.85 -8.65 -0.53
N GLN A 87 9.95 -9.80 -1.20
CA GLN A 87 9.22 -10.10 -2.42
C GLN A 87 7.75 -10.40 -2.13
N GLN A 88 6.90 -10.12 -3.11
CA GLN A 88 5.47 -10.39 -3.07
C GLN A 88 5.12 -11.54 -4.02
N PRO A 89 4.21 -12.45 -3.63
CA PRO A 89 3.71 -13.49 -4.52
C PRO A 89 3.09 -12.91 -5.80
N ALA A 90 3.20 -13.64 -6.91
CA ALA A 90 2.59 -13.23 -8.17
C ALA A 90 1.08 -13.03 -8.01
N GLY A 91 0.55 -11.93 -8.56
CA GLY A 91 -0.87 -11.59 -8.47
C GLY A 91 -1.30 -10.93 -7.15
N PHE A 92 -0.41 -10.78 -6.17
CA PHE A 92 -0.72 -10.07 -4.93
C PHE A 92 -1.16 -8.63 -5.18
N VAL A 93 -0.40 -7.87 -5.97
CA VAL A 93 -0.71 -6.46 -6.27
C VAL A 93 -2.06 -6.35 -7.01
N LYS A 94 -2.34 -7.28 -7.93
CA LYS A 94 -3.63 -7.38 -8.62
C LYS A 94 -4.78 -7.65 -7.63
N ALA A 95 -4.58 -8.53 -6.66
CA ALA A 95 -5.58 -8.83 -5.63
C ALA A 95 -5.83 -7.62 -4.70
N VAL A 96 -4.77 -6.92 -4.30
CA VAL A 96 -4.87 -5.65 -3.55
C VAL A 96 -5.65 -4.61 -4.36
N ALA A 97 -5.35 -4.43 -5.64
CA ALA A 97 -6.08 -3.51 -6.52
C ALA A 97 -7.57 -3.87 -6.64
N ALA A 98 -7.90 -5.17 -6.73
CA ALA A 98 -9.28 -5.63 -6.76
C ALA A 98 -10.03 -5.31 -5.45
N LEU A 99 -9.38 -5.51 -4.30
CA LEU A 99 -9.95 -5.13 -2.99
C LEU A 99 -10.16 -3.62 -2.90
N CYS A 100 -9.15 -2.81 -3.21
CA CYS A 100 -9.29 -1.34 -3.22
C CYS A 100 -10.45 -0.89 -4.11
N ARG A 101 -10.60 -1.48 -5.31
CA ARG A 101 -11.73 -1.19 -6.20
C ARG A 101 -13.08 -1.61 -5.62
N GLN A 102 -13.16 -2.77 -4.96
CA GLN A 102 -14.39 -3.27 -4.35
C GLN A 102 -14.90 -2.35 -3.25
N TYR A 103 -13.99 -1.75 -2.47
CA TYR A 103 -14.32 -0.91 -1.33
C TYR A 103 -14.19 0.60 -1.60
N ASP A 104 -14.05 1.01 -2.87
CA ASP A 104 -13.90 2.41 -3.31
C ASP A 104 -12.74 3.18 -2.63
N VAL A 105 -11.62 2.49 -2.42
CA VAL A 105 -10.38 3.08 -1.86
C VAL A 105 -9.36 3.28 -2.97
N HIS A 106 -8.70 4.44 -3.02
CA HIS A 106 -7.63 4.68 -3.99
C HIS A 106 -6.40 3.81 -3.71
N LEU A 107 -5.75 3.30 -4.76
CA LEU A 107 -4.48 2.59 -4.66
C LEU A 107 -3.36 3.45 -5.26
N ILE A 108 -2.33 3.71 -4.46
CA ILE A 108 -1.09 4.36 -4.87
C ILE A 108 0.01 3.29 -4.88
N LEU A 109 0.54 3.01 -6.06
CA LEU A 109 1.71 2.15 -6.22
C LEU A 109 2.97 3.00 -6.17
N ASP A 110 3.75 2.86 -5.11
CA ASP A 110 5.02 3.55 -4.92
C ASP A 110 6.13 2.82 -5.69
N GLU A 111 6.39 3.29 -6.91
CA GLU A 111 7.36 2.69 -7.82
C GLU A 111 8.72 3.40 -7.80
N VAL A 112 9.06 4.12 -6.72
CA VAL A 112 10.39 4.74 -6.58
C VAL A 112 11.50 3.70 -6.69
N PHE A 113 11.31 2.52 -6.09
CA PHE A 113 12.28 1.42 -6.18
C PHE A 113 12.08 0.54 -7.42
N THR A 114 10.84 0.18 -7.74
CA THR A 114 10.53 -0.85 -8.75
C THR A 114 10.40 -0.33 -10.18
N GLY A 115 10.22 0.97 -10.36
CA GLY A 115 10.03 1.57 -11.67
C GLY A 115 11.25 1.49 -12.57
N PHE A 116 11.07 1.94 -13.81
CA PHE A 116 12.11 2.11 -14.82
C PHE A 116 12.91 0.83 -15.12
N GLY A 117 12.24 -0.32 -15.20
CA GLY A 117 12.89 -1.57 -15.60
C GLY A 117 13.54 -2.36 -14.46
N ARG A 118 13.55 -1.85 -13.22
CA ARG A 118 14.22 -2.53 -12.09
C ARG A 118 13.73 -3.96 -11.90
N VAL A 119 12.43 -4.20 -12.10
CA VAL A 119 11.78 -5.51 -11.98
C VAL A 119 11.46 -6.15 -13.33
N GLY A 120 12.16 -5.74 -14.40
CA GLY A 120 12.06 -6.29 -15.75
C GLY A 120 11.07 -5.57 -16.67
N ALA A 121 10.03 -4.93 -16.13
CA ALA A 121 9.12 -4.06 -16.88
C ALA A 121 9.33 -2.60 -16.52
N LEU A 122 8.85 -1.69 -17.39
CA LEU A 122 8.93 -0.25 -17.11
C LEU A 122 8.28 0.07 -15.77
N THR A 123 7.17 -0.59 -15.45
CA THR A 123 6.51 -0.47 -14.15
C THR A 123 5.89 -1.80 -13.70
N ALA A 124 5.78 -2.00 -12.39
CA ALA A 124 5.16 -3.17 -11.79
C ALA A 124 3.65 -3.23 -12.06
N ALA A 125 2.98 -2.08 -12.13
CA ALA A 125 1.54 -2.02 -12.45
C ALA A 125 1.23 -2.69 -13.80
N GLU A 126 2.09 -2.52 -14.80
CA GLU A 126 1.94 -3.15 -16.13
C GLU A 126 2.01 -4.67 -16.03
N THR A 127 3.00 -5.20 -15.30
CA THR A 127 3.16 -6.66 -15.13
C THR A 127 2.01 -7.30 -14.37
N GLU A 128 1.38 -6.57 -13.46
CA GLU A 128 0.28 -7.06 -12.63
C GLU A 128 -1.10 -6.78 -13.27
N GLY A 129 -1.13 -6.12 -14.44
CA GLY A 129 -2.37 -5.77 -15.14
C GLY A 129 -3.24 -4.77 -14.37
N VAL A 130 -2.63 -3.92 -13.54
CA VAL A 130 -3.31 -2.90 -12.74
C VAL A 130 -3.36 -1.60 -13.53
N VAL A 131 -4.56 -1.20 -13.94
CA VAL A 131 -4.78 0.05 -14.68
C VAL A 131 -4.56 1.24 -13.76
N ARG A 132 -3.64 2.14 -14.14
CA ARG A 132 -3.46 3.44 -13.48
C ARG A 132 -4.75 4.24 -13.58
N ILE A 133 -5.14 4.89 -12.48
CA ILE A 133 -6.38 5.67 -12.30
C ILE A 133 -7.03 6.06 -13.64
N SER A 134 -8.05 5.29 -14.05
CA SER A 134 -9.02 5.82 -14.99
C SER A 134 -10.03 6.62 -14.18
N SER A 135 -10.24 7.87 -14.55
CA SER A 135 -11.20 8.79 -13.94
C SER A 135 -12.67 8.34 -14.07
N ALA A 136 -12.94 7.09 -14.46
CA ALA A 136 -14.27 6.59 -14.75
C ALA A 136 -14.92 5.99 -13.49
N SER A 137 -15.98 6.66 -13.04
CA SER A 137 -16.95 6.26 -12.00
C SER A 137 -16.61 6.63 -10.55
N ARG A 138 -16.42 7.92 -10.28
CA ARG A 138 -16.99 8.47 -9.04
C ARG A 138 -18.43 8.90 -9.35
N LYS A 139 -19.43 8.12 -8.92
CA LYS A 139 -20.76 8.69 -8.70
C LYS A 139 -20.58 9.68 -7.55
N ALA A 140 -20.67 10.96 -7.85
CA ALA A 140 -20.56 12.00 -6.83
C ALA A 140 -21.64 11.77 -5.76
N SER A 141 -21.24 11.33 -4.56
CA SER A 141 -22.05 11.58 -3.38
C SER A 141 -22.07 13.08 -3.13
N PRO A 142 -23.22 13.69 -2.80
CA PRO A 142 -23.29 15.12 -2.54
C PRO A 142 -22.29 15.50 -1.42
N PRO A 143 -21.65 16.67 -1.51
CA PRO A 143 -20.64 17.06 -0.53
C PRO A 143 -21.27 17.10 0.86
N ALA A 144 -20.72 16.31 1.79
CA ALA A 144 -21.00 16.48 3.20
C ALA A 144 -20.52 17.89 3.60
N THR A 145 -21.43 18.75 4.05
CA THR A 145 -21.09 20.07 4.54
C THR A 145 -20.25 19.91 5.81
N CYS A 146 -18.95 20.16 5.69
CA CYS A 146 -18.05 20.24 6.83
C CYS A 146 -18.39 21.53 7.60
N HIS A 147 -19.26 21.42 8.61
CA HIS A 147 -19.49 22.49 9.56
C HIS A 147 -18.33 22.49 10.57
N TRP A 148 -17.38 23.40 10.38
CA TRP A 148 -16.44 23.76 11.44
C TRP A 148 -17.20 24.59 12.49
N PRO A 149 -17.17 24.21 13.79
CA PRO A 149 -17.68 25.09 14.82
C PRO A 149 -16.81 26.37 14.91
N PRO A 150 -17.42 27.54 15.14
CA PRO A 150 -16.65 28.77 15.37
C PRO A 150 -15.81 28.65 16.65
N ARG A 151 -14.62 29.28 16.61
CA ARG A 151 -13.66 29.34 17.73
C ARG A 151 -14.23 30.07 18.94
#